data_AF-A0A0G0XR69-F1
#
_entry.id   AF-A0A0G0XR69-F1
#
_cell.length_a   1.000
_cell.length_b   1.000
_cell.length_c   1.000
_cell.angle_alpha   90.00
_cell.angle_beta   90.00
_cell.angle_gamma   90.00
#
_symmetry.space_group_name_H-M   'P 1'
#
loop_
_entity.id
_entity.type
_entity.pdbx_description
1 polymer ?
#
loop_
_entity_poly.entity_id
_entity_poly.type
_entity_poly.pdbx_seq_one_letter_code
_entity_poly.pdbx_strand_id
1 'polypeptide(L)' 'MKVLSIDDGQVLIEFDNLVQYTNVVGVTEPVRAMVPVAMLPGLEKFRQAGQEAAQRFNQVMADIPYKIH' A
#
# COMPACT_ATOMS: atom_id res chain seq x y z
N MET A 1 -4.40 3.35 2.34
CA MET A 1 -4.34 3.42 3.81
C MET A 1 -5.55 4.21 4.26
N LYS A 2 -6.29 3.70 5.23
CA LYS A 2 -7.52 4.30 5.74
C LYS A 2 -7.51 4.23 7.26
N VAL A 3 -7.76 5.35 7.94
CA VAL A 3 -7.98 5.37 9.39
C VAL A 3 -9.40 4.90 9.66
N LEU A 4 -9.56 3.88 10.52
CA LEU A 4 -10.86 3.28 10.85
C LEU A 4 -11.40 3.81 12.18
N SER A 5 -10.56 3.96 13.21
CA SER A 5 -10.94 4.53 14.51
C SER A 5 -9.73 5.18 15.20
N ILE A 6 -10.02 6.07 16.16
CA ILE A 6 -9.04 6.75 17.02
C ILE A 6 -9.52 6.60 18.46
N ASP A 7 -8.71 5.95 19.30
CA ASP A 7 -9.04 5.71 20.71
C ASP A 7 -7.79 5.95 21.56
N ASP A 8 -7.88 6.89 22.51
CA ASP A 8 -6.87 7.11 23.57
C ASP A 8 -5.40 7.16 23.09
N GLY A 9 -5.15 7.90 22.01
CA GLY A 9 -3.80 8.07 21.44
C GLY A 9 -3.32 6.89 20.59
N GLN A 10 -4.14 5.87 20.41
CA GLN A 10 -4.00 4.80 19.42
C GLN A 10 -4.93 5.05 18.23
N VAL A 11 -4.54 4.52 17.09
CA VAL A 11 -5.26 4.64 15.84
C VAL A 11 -5.29 3.30 15.15
N LEU A 12 -6.48 2.86 14.74
CA LEU A 12 -6.63 1.67 13.91
C LEU A 12 -6.54 2.08 12.45
N ILE A 13 -5.55 1.54 11.75
CA ILE A 13 -5.28 1.81 10.34
C ILE A 13 -5.48 0.53 9.54
N GLU A 14 -6.17 0.66 8.42
CA GLU A 14 -6.24 -0.35 7.36
C GLU A 14 -5.28 0.04 6.23
N PHE A 15 -4.38 -0.86 5.87
CA PHE A 15 -3.50 -0.72 4.71
C PHE A 15 -4.19 -1.37 3.52
N ASP A 16 -4.43 -0.57 2.48
CA ASP A 16 -4.91 -1.11 1.21
C ASP A 16 -3.84 -2.06 0.69
N ASN A 17 -4.24 -3.26 0.28
CA ASN A 17 -3.35 -4.11 -0.46
C ASN A 17 -3.04 -3.42 -1.77
N LEU A 18 -1.76 -3.16 -1.96
CA LEU A 18 -1.25 -2.64 -3.20
C LEU A 18 -1.19 -3.82 -4.17
N VAL A 19 -2.34 -4.11 -4.80
CA VAL A 19 -2.43 -5.14 -5.84
C VAL A 19 -1.62 -4.63 -7.03
N GLN A 20 -0.36 -5.05 -7.12
CA GLN A 20 0.43 -4.89 -8.32
C GLN A 20 -0.04 -5.97 -9.30
N TYR A 21 -0.39 -5.58 -10.52
CA TYR A 21 -0.70 -6.51 -11.62
C TYR A 21 0.58 -7.23 -12.07
N THR A 22 1.13 -8.04 -11.17
CA THR A 22 2.16 -9.02 -11.44
C THR A 22 1.49 -10.38 -11.33
N ASN A 23 1.93 -11.37 -12.11
CA ASN A 23 1.39 -12.73 -12.08
C ASN A 23 1.64 -13.49 -10.76
N VAL A 24 1.86 -12.79 -9.64
CA VAL A 24 2.17 -13.34 -8.33
C VAL A 24 0.97 -13.10 -7.43
N VAL A 25 0.42 -14.21 -6.91
CA VAL A 25 -0.71 -14.28 -5.99
C VAL A 25 -0.51 -13.28 -4.84
N GLY A 26 -1.24 -12.17 -4.88
CA GLY A 26 -1.21 -11.12 -3.88
C GLY A 26 -2.13 -11.47 -2.72
N VAL A 27 -1.65 -11.27 -1.50
CA VAL A 27 -2.47 -11.27 -0.27
C VAL A 27 -3.73 -10.45 -0.55
N THR A 28 -4.91 -11.06 -0.39
CA THR A 28 -6.19 -10.48 -0.81
C THR A 28 -6.88 -9.68 0.28
N GLU A 29 -6.48 -9.85 1.55
CA GLU A 29 -7.14 -9.21 2.69
C GLU A 29 -6.36 -7.99 3.17
N PRO A 30 -7.02 -6.83 3.35
CA PRO A 30 -6.35 -5.62 3.81
C PRO A 30 -5.78 -5.81 5.21
N VAL A 31 -4.51 -5.45 5.40
CA VAL A 31 -3.83 -5.59 6.69
C VAL A 31 -4.28 -4.45 7.60
N ARG A 32 -4.70 -4.78 8.83
CA ARG A 32 -5.06 -3.79 9.85
C ARG A 32 -4.03 -3.78 10.96
N ALA A 33 -3.64 -2.59 11.41
CA ALA A 33 -2.73 -2.42 12.53
C ALA A 33 -3.19 -1.28 13.45
N MET A 34 -2.97 -1.47 14.75
CA MET A 34 -3.16 -0.42 15.75
C MET A 34 -1.81 0.23 16.03
N VAL A 35 -1.72 1.55 15.87
CA VAL A 35 -0.49 2.31 16.03
C VAL A 35 -0.73 3.58 16.84
N PRO A 36 0.30 4.09 17.55
CA PRO A 36 0.21 5.39 18.19
C PRO A 36 -0.09 6.51 17.18
N VAL A 37 -0.97 7.45 17.54
CA VAL A 37 -1.33 8.61 16.71
C VAL A 37 -0.10 9.41 16.27
N ALA A 38 0.93 9.49 17.12
CA ALA A 38 2.19 10.15 16.80
C ALA A 38 2.94 9.54 15.59
N MET A 39 2.65 8.29 15.23
CA MET A 39 3.27 7.62 14.07
C MET A 39 2.56 7.92 12.75
N LEU A 40 1.34 8.47 12.76
CA LEU A 40 0.56 8.76 11.55
C LEU A 40 1.33 9.58 10.50
N PRO A 41 2.04 10.68 10.86
CA PRO A 41 2.77 11.46 9.86
C PRO A 41 3.89 10.67 9.18
N GLY A 42 4.53 9.74 9.90
CA GLY A 42 5.55 8.85 9.34
C GLY A 42 4.95 7.81 8.40
N LEU A 43 3.82 7.22 8.78
CA LEU A 43 3.10 6.23 7.97
C LEU A 43 2.55 6.85 6.68
N GLU A 44 2.14 8.10 6.70
CA GLU A 44 1.68 8.83 5.51
C GLU A 44 2.82 9.02 4.48
N LYS A 45 4.05 9.26 4.95
CA LYS A 45 5.24 9.31 4.07
C LYS A 45 5.52 7.95 3.43
N PHE A 46 5.43 6.86 4.20
CA PHE A 46 5.57 5.50 3.65
C PHE A 46 4.48 5.19 2.63
N ARG A 47 3.24 5.62 2.87
CA ARG A 47 2.12 5.49 1.93
C ARG A 47 2.42 6.18 0.60
N GLN A 48 2.87 7.44 0.64
CA GLN A 48 3.21 8.21 -0.56
C GLN A 48 4.34 7.55 -1.35
N ALA A 49 5.43 7.18 -0.68
CA ALA A 49 6.56 6.50 -1.30
C ALA A 49 6.16 5.15 -1.93
N GLY A 50 5.30 4.38 -1.26
CA GLY A 50 4.76 3.12 -1.78
C GLY A 50 3.90 3.32 -3.02
N GLN A 51 3.07 4.38 -3.06
CA GLN A 51 2.26 4.72 -4.23
C GLN A 51 3.12 5.16 -5.43
N GLU A 52 4.15 5.96 -5.20
CA GLU A 52 5.09 6.35 -6.26
C GLU A 52 5.85 5.13 -6.81
N ALA A 53 6.36 4.26 -5.93
CA ALA A 53 7.05 3.04 -6.34
C ALA A 53 6.14 2.11 -7.16
N ALA A 54 4.89 1.95 -6.73
CA ALA A 54 3.89 1.18 -7.47
C ALA A 54 3.57 1.75 -8.86
N GLN A 55 3.41 3.08 -8.96
CA GLN A 55 3.17 3.74 -10.25
C GLN A 55 4.36 3.55 -11.19
N ARG A 56 5.59 3.74 -10.71
CA ARG A 56 6.81 3.50 -11.49
C ARG A 56 6.91 2.05 -11.95
N PHE A 57 6.60 1.12 -11.06
CA PHE A 57 6.60 -0.30 -11.39
C PHE A 57 5.58 -0.62 -12.50
N ASN A 58 4.35 -0.13 -12.38
CA ASN A 58 3.32 -0.34 -13.41
C ASN A 58 3.70 0.30 -14.76
N GLN A 59 4.36 1.47 -14.76
CA GLN A 59 4.88 2.09 -15.98
C GLN A 59 5.94 1.21 -16.65
N VAL A 60 6.94 0.75 -15.88
CA VAL A 60 7.99 -0.13 -16.39
C VAL A 60 7.39 -1.42 -16.96
N MET A 61 6.43 -2.04 -16.27
CA MET A 61 5.79 -3.26 -16.73
C MET A 61 4.91 -3.05 -17.97
N ALA A 62 4.29 -1.88 -18.13
CA ALA A 62 3.54 -1.53 -19.34
C ALA A 62 4.45 -1.37 -20.58
N ASP A 63 5.69 -0.91 -20.36
CA ASP A 63 6.69 -0.70 -21.41
C ASP A 63 7.43 -1.99 -21.81
N ILE A 64 7.28 -3.09 -21.06
CA ILE A 64 7.83 -4.39 -21.46
C ILE A 64 6.96 -4.96 -22.59
N PRO A 65 7.46 -5.08 -23.83
CA PRO A 65 6.68 -5.64 -24.92
C PRO A 65 6.35 -7.10 -24.61
N TYR A 66 5.05 -7.40 -24.53
CA TYR A 66 4.52 -8.76 -24.40
C TYR A 66 4.92 -9.59 -25.62
N LYS A 67 6.10 -10.20 -25.62
CA LYS A 67 6.37 -11.36 -26.48
C LYS A 67 5.71 -12.57 -25.83
N ILE A 68 4.43 -12.77 -26.17
CA ILE A 68 3.73 -14.03 -25.93
C ILE A 68 4.35 -15.05 -26.90
N HIS A 69 5.05 -16.05 -26.36
CA HIS A 69 5.43 -17.27 -27.06
C HIS A 69 4.49 -18.41 -26.62
#